data_AF-A0A7H9HYL3-F1
#
_entry.id   AF-A0A7H9HYL3-F1
#
_cell.length_a   1.000
_cell.length_b   1.000
_cell.length_c   1.000
_cell.angle_alpha   90.00
_cell.angle_beta   90.00
_cell.angle_gamma   90.00
#
_symmetry.space_group_name_H-M   'P 1'
#
loop_
_entity.id
_entity.type
_entity.pdbx_description
1 polymer ?
#
loop_
_entity_poly.entity_id
_entity_poly.type
_entity_poly.pdbx_seq_one_letter_code
_entity_poly.pdbx_strand_id
1 'polypeptide(L)'
;MNLSDEDELNLELPRITEVNRDLFSSEVEKLDSDIETFDVSEFLIRNNCNFMPLDLLIGDLSRLSQDMVEVLLEKVTTKYNDYLEFCEPYVNEKNQNVVELQETMADLKGFGKRLEQLSCRDLARTQEVIGDTVDYLCKLDEMTRQLENHLQIPEMISLAGQISKRLHAMCGTEPLEQQLCTELTIQLGSLIQKIRSQLEELSGLDSSYVHHLRNEYHGLLQGSQISLKILTDKCLEDVHNYQPLAKALLSLLSTKPLDPSPSDSA
;
A
#
# COMPACT_ATOMS: atom_id res chain seq x y z
N MET A 1 55.11 91.73 4.84
CA MET A 1 56.47 91.23 5.10
C MET A 1 56.77 90.15 4.07
N ASN A 2 57.87 90.31 3.35
CA ASN A 2 58.61 89.26 2.60
C ASN A 2 58.96 88.09 3.57
N LEU A 3 59.37 86.87 3.22
CA LEU A 3 60.12 86.23 2.12
C LEU A 3 59.66 84.73 2.09
N SER A 4 59.48 84.08 0.94
CA SER A 4 60.41 83.14 0.25
C SER A 4 60.52 81.74 0.87
N ASP A 5 60.50 80.73 -0.01
CA ASP A 5 61.29 79.47 -0.03
C ASP A 5 60.53 78.51 -0.98
N GLU A 6 60.93 78.39 -2.25
CA GLU A 6 61.89 77.39 -2.76
C GLU A 6 61.59 75.95 -2.26
N ASP A 7 60.48 75.38 -2.70
CA ASP A 7 60.30 73.93 -2.77
C ASP A 7 60.32 73.49 -4.24
N GLU A 8 61.32 72.67 -4.57
CA GLU A 8 61.49 71.96 -5.84
C GLU A 8 60.20 71.22 -6.24
N LEU A 9 59.47 71.78 -7.19
CA LEU A 9 58.43 71.05 -7.90
C LEU A 9 59.10 70.08 -8.87
N ASN A 10 59.33 68.85 -8.40
CA ASN A 10 59.57 67.67 -9.23
C ASN A 10 58.38 67.48 -10.19
N LEU A 11 58.44 68.14 -11.35
CA LEU A 11 57.56 67.86 -12.48
C LEU A 11 58.08 66.59 -13.16
N GLU A 12 57.57 65.43 -12.73
CA GLU A 12 57.61 64.22 -13.56
C GLU A 12 56.90 64.54 -14.89
N LEU A 13 57.66 64.53 -15.99
CA LEU A 13 57.12 64.68 -17.33
C LEU A 13 56.15 63.53 -17.61
N PRO A 14 54.95 63.79 -18.16
CA PRO A 14 53.98 62.75 -18.49
C PRO A 14 54.60 61.71 -19.43
N ARG A 15 54.57 60.43 -19.04
CA ARG A 15 55.02 59.32 -19.87
C ARG A 15 54.02 59.13 -21.02
N ILE A 16 54.50 59.25 -22.24
CA ILE A 16 53.75 58.97 -23.47
C ILE A 16 53.54 57.45 -23.55
N THR A 17 52.30 56.99 -23.48
CA THR A 17 51.93 55.60 -23.77
C THR A 17 51.39 55.52 -25.19
N GLU A 18 52.07 54.79 -26.08
CA GLU A 18 51.57 54.55 -27.44
C GLU A 18 50.22 53.82 -27.37
N VAL A 19 49.20 54.38 -28.01
CA VAL A 19 47.87 53.77 -28.09
C VAL A 19 47.96 52.56 -29.01
N ASN A 20 47.98 51.36 -28.42
CA ASN A 20 47.98 50.10 -29.16
C ASN A 20 46.71 49.28 -28.82
N ARG A 21 46.45 48.25 -29.63
CA ARG A 21 45.29 47.36 -29.47
C ARG A 21 45.25 46.74 -28.08
N ASP A 22 46.41 46.38 -27.53
CA ASP A 22 46.50 45.70 -26.23
C ASP A 22 46.14 46.64 -25.07
N LEU A 23 46.45 47.94 -25.17
CA LEU A 23 46.03 48.98 -24.23
C LEU A 23 44.51 49.16 -24.27
N PHE A 24 43.92 49.22 -25.47
CA PHE A 24 42.48 49.32 -25.65
C PHE A 24 41.75 48.09 -25.10
N SER A 25 42.24 46.88 -25.42
CA SER A 25 41.70 45.63 -24.89
C SER A 25 41.81 45.55 -23.37
N SER A 26 42.93 45.98 -22.78
CA SER A 26 43.11 45.98 -21.33
C SER A 26 42.15 46.94 -20.59
N GLU A 27 41.79 48.06 -21.21
CA GLU A 27 40.89 49.03 -20.58
C GLU A 27 39.43 48.63 -20.75
N VAL A 28 39.08 47.98 -21.87
CA VAL A 28 37.75 47.38 -22.07
C VAL A 28 37.56 46.16 -21.15
N GLU A 29 38.59 45.34 -20.93
CA GLU A 29 38.56 44.23 -19.96
C GLU A 29 38.36 44.72 -18.52
N LYS A 30 38.94 45.86 -18.13
CA LYS A 30 38.71 46.46 -16.81
C LYS A 30 37.27 46.96 -16.60
N LEU A 31 36.54 47.26 -17.68
CA LEU A 31 35.14 47.70 -17.58
C LEU A 31 34.14 46.53 -17.45
N ASP A 32 34.59 45.27 -17.64
CA ASP A 32 34.02 43.93 -17.34
C ASP A 32 32.48 43.68 -17.43
N SER A 33 31.65 44.68 -17.77
CA SER A 33 30.18 44.57 -17.88
C SER A 33 29.47 45.82 -18.43
N ASP A 34 30.10 46.99 -18.49
CA ASP A 34 29.46 48.25 -18.96
C ASP A 34 30.11 48.81 -20.25
N ILE A 35 30.12 47.98 -21.30
CA ILE A 35 30.66 48.35 -22.63
C ILE A 35 29.95 49.59 -23.21
N GLU A 36 28.69 49.83 -22.85
CA GLU A 36 27.92 50.99 -23.31
C GLU A 36 28.42 52.34 -22.76
N THR A 37 29.24 52.35 -21.70
CA THR A 37 29.78 53.57 -21.08
C THR A 37 31.21 53.91 -21.49
N PHE A 38 31.81 53.11 -22.38
CA PHE A 38 33.18 53.35 -22.82
C PHE A 38 33.26 54.57 -23.77
N ASP A 39 33.61 55.73 -23.22
CA ASP A 39 33.87 56.94 -24.01
C ASP A 39 35.29 56.91 -24.58
N VAL A 40 35.35 56.56 -25.86
CA VAL A 40 36.58 56.54 -26.67
C VAL A 40 37.27 57.92 -26.66
N SER A 41 36.49 59.01 -26.60
CA SER A 41 37.01 60.38 -26.59
C SER A 41 37.76 60.67 -25.30
N GLU A 42 37.20 60.28 -24.16
CA GLU A 42 37.83 60.43 -22.86
C GLU A 42 39.07 59.53 -22.73
N PHE A 43 39.02 58.30 -23.24
CA PHE A 43 40.15 57.37 -23.28
C PHE A 43 41.34 57.92 -24.08
N LEU A 44 41.08 58.49 -25.26
CA LEU A 44 42.12 59.07 -26.13
C LEU A 44 42.72 60.35 -25.54
N ILE A 45 41.90 61.19 -24.88
CA ILE A 45 42.38 62.41 -24.20
C ILE A 45 43.26 62.04 -23.01
N ARG A 46 42.86 61.05 -22.21
CA ARG A 46 43.61 60.61 -21.02
C ARG A 46 44.96 59.97 -21.37
N ASN A 47 45.03 59.25 -22.49
CA ASN A 47 46.23 58.47 -22.84
C ASN A 47 47.13 59.14 -23.89
N ASN A 48 46.78 60.31 -24.45
CA ASN A 48 47.57 60.91 -25.52
C ASN A 48 47.63 62.45 -25.52
N CYS A 49 48.01 63.06 -24.40
CA CYS A 49 48.31 64.51 -24.33
C CYS A 49 49.66 64.88 -24.99
N ASN A 50 49.80 64.63 -26.30
CA ASN A 50 50.66 65.41 -27.19
C ASN A 50 50.22 65.24 -28.66
N PHE A 51 50.12 66.38 -29.34
CA PHE A 51 49.79 66.61 -30.75
C PHE A 51 50.16 65.46 -31.73
N MET A 52 49.27 64.48 -31.88
CA MET A 52 49.20 63.66 -33.09
C MET A 52 48.25 64.37 -34.06
N PRO A 53 48.63 64.63 -35.32
CA PRO A 53 47.72 65.25 -36.28
C PRO A 53 46.50 64.33 -36.42
N LEU A 54 45.32 64.91 -36.23
CA LEU A 54 44.02 64.22 -36.26
C LEU A 54 43.87 63.33 -37.50
N ASP A 55 44.49 63.70 -38.61
CA ASP A 55 44.49 62.92 -39.86
C ASP A 55 45.13 61.52 -39.72
N LEU A 56 46.19 61.36 -38.90
CA LEU A 56 46.78 60.04 -38.67
C LEU A 56 45.88 59.16 -37.80
N LEU A 57 45.27 59.74 -36.76
CA LEU A 57 44.32 59.02 -35.90
C LEU A 57 43.04 58.65 -36.67
N ILE A 58 42.56 59.53 -37.54
CA ILE A 58 41.43 59.25 -38.44
C ILE A 58 41.82 58.13 -39.41
N GLY A 59 43.04 58.14 -39.94
CA GLY A 59 43.56 57.06 -40.79
C GLY A 59 43.61 55.71 -40.07
N ASP A 60 44.18 55.68 -38.86
CA ASP A 60 44.29 54.47 -38.06
C ASP A 60 42.93 53.95 -37.57
N LEU A 61 42.01 54.84 -37.20
CA LEU A 61 40.64 54.48 -36.81
C LEU A 61 39.84 53.98 -38.01
N SER A 62 39.99 54.60 -39.17
CA SER A 62 39.33 54.16 -40.41
C SER A 62 39.82 52.78 -40.84
N ARG A 63 41.14 52.56 -40.73
CA ARG A 63 41.75 51.26 -41.02
C ARG A 63 41.32 50.20 -40.01
N LEU A 64 41.31 50.51 -38.72
CA LEU A 64 40.83 49.59 -37.68
C LEU A 64 39.34 49.26 -37.86
N SER A 65 38.51 50.25 -38.21
CA SER A 65 37.10 50.03 -38.50
C SER A 65 36.91 49.10 -39.70
N GLN A 66 37.74 49.26 -40.74
CA GLN A 66 37.69 48.42 -41.92
C GLN A 66 38.13 46.99 -41.61
N ASP A 67 39.24 46.82 -40.87
CA ASP A 67 39.73 45.52 -40.41
C ASP A 67 38.71 44.83 -39.48
N MET A 68 38.03 45.58 -38.60
CA MET A 68 36.97 45.04 -37.74
C MET A 68 35.78 44.55 -38.55
N VAL A 69 35.33 45.32 -39.53
CA VAL A 69 34.20 44.93 -40.38
C VAL A 69 34.54 43.66 -41.17
N GLU A 70 35.75 43.57 -41.74
CA GLU A 70 36.20 42.37 -42.46
C GLU A 70 36.27 41.14 -41.55
N VAL A 71 36.89 41.25 -40.37
CA VAL A 71 37.00 40.13 -39.42
C VAL A 71 35.64 39.70 -38.87
N LEU A 72 34.73 40.66 -38.62
CA LEU A 72 33.39 40.36 -38.16
C LEU A 72 32.58 39.65 -39.25
N LEU A 73 32.68 40.13 -40.49
CA LEU A 73 32.06 39.46 -41.64
C LEU A 73 32.61 38.06 -41.80
N GLU A 74 33.92 37.86 -41.75
CA GLU A 74 34.53 36.53 -41.87
C GLU A 74 34.08 35.58 -40.76
N LYS A 75 34.05 36.03 -39.49
CA LYS A 75 33.56 35.24 -38.35
C LYS A 75 32.08 34.94 -38.40
N VAL A 76 31.26 35.90 -38.83
CA VAL A 76 29.82 35.69 -38.98
C VAL A 76 29.58 34.73 -40.14
N THR A 77 30.19 34.95 -41.31
CA THR A 77 29.96 34.10 -42.48
C THR A 77 30.41 32.67 -42.25
N THR A 78 31.53 32.45 -41.54
CA THR A 78 32.01 31.10 -41.20
C THR A 78 31.11 30.38 -40.21
N LYS A 79 30.61 31.05 -39.16
CA LYS A 79 29.75 30.43 -38.14
C LYS A 79 28.26 30.42 -38.47
N TYR A 80 27.83 31.25 -39.41
CA TYR A 80 26.42 31.35 -39.80
C TYR A 80 25.95 30.12 -40.58
N ASN A 81 26.84 29.52 -41.37
CA ASN A 81 26.55 28.23 -42.00
C ASN A 81 26.41 27.11 -40.97
N ASP A 82 27.31 27.01 -39.99
CA ASP A 82 27.20 26.03 -38.90
C ASP A 82 25.89 26.22 -38.09
N TYR A 83 25.48 27.48 -37.87
CA TYR A 83 24.22 27.81 -37.21
C TYR A 83 23.00 27.40 -38.05
N LEU A 84 23.04 27.63 -39.37
CA LEU A 84 21.98 27.20 -40.28
C LEU A 84 21.87 25.67 -40.36
N GLU A 85 22.99 24.95 -40.43
CA GLU A 85 23.02 23.47 -40.38
C GLU A 85 22.48 22.94 -39.04
N PHE A 86 22.78 23.62 -37.94
CA PHE A 86 22.22 23.28 -36.63
C PHE A 86 20.70 23.51 -36.57
N CYS A 87 20.19 24.57 -37.21
CA CYS A 87 18.77 24.92 -37.21
C CYS A 87 17.95 24.11 -38.24
N GLU A 88 18.56 23.63 -39.32
CA GLU A 88 17.91 22.86 -40.40
C GLU A 88 17.03 21.69 -39.90
N PRO A 89 17.48 20.83 -38.96
CA PRO A 89 16.63 19.78 -38.40
C PRO A 89 15.43 20.31 -37.59
N TYR A 90 15.49 21.50 -37.00
CA TYR A 90 14.39 22.02 -36.18
C TYR A 90 13.37 22.84 -36.99
N VAL A 91 13.76 23.34 -38.16
CA VAL A 91 12.90 24.13 -39.05
C VAL A 91 12.11 23.24 -40.01
N ASN A 92 12.65 22.07 -40.39
CA ASN A 92 11.91 21.09 -41.17
C ASN A 92 10.96 20.29 -40.27
N GLU A 93 9.65 20.52 -40.42
CA GLU A 93 8.55 19.76 -39.77
C GLU A 93 8.61 18.24 -40.01
N LYS A 94 9.47 17.77 -40.92
CA LYS A 94 9.71 16.36 -41.25
C LYS A 94 10.86 15.72 -40.47
N ASN A 95 11.36 16.37 -39.43
CA ASN A 95 12.43 15.78 -38.64
C ASN A 95 11.88 14.59 -37.85
N GLN A 96 12.27 13.39 -38.29
CA GLN A 96 11.76 12.11 -37.82
C GLN A 96 11.79 12.01 -36.29
N ASN A 97 12.86 12.53 -35.67
CA ASN A 97 13.03 12.53 -34.21
C ASN A 97 11.97 13.35 -33.46
N VAL A 98 11.50 14.47 -34.02
CA VAL A 98 10.47 15.32 -33.39
C VAL A 98 9.09 14.65 -33.49
N VAL A 99 8.82 14.00 -34.63
CA VAL A 99 7.60 13.22 -34.84
C VAL A 99 7.57 12.00 -33.92
N GLU A 100 8.67 11.25 -33.83
CA GLU A 100 8.82 10.13 -32.89
C GLU A 100 8.67 10.58 -31.43
N LEU A 101 9.18 11.77 -31.06
CA LEU A 101 8.97 12.33 -29.71
C LEU A 101 7.50 12.66 -29.45
N GLN A 102 6.79 13.17 -30.44
CA GLN A 102 5.35 13.45 -30.31
C GLN A 102 4.51 12.17 -30.24
N GLU A 103 4.84 11.15 -31.03
CA GLU A 103 4.19 9.83 -30.98
C GLU A 103 4.42 9.16 -29.63
N THR A 104 5.67 9.12 -29.15
CA THR A 104 5.98 8.57 -27.82
C THR A 104 5.31 9.35 -26.69
N MET A 105 5.19 10.67 -26.81
CA MET A 105 4.45 11.49 -25.84
C MET A 105 2.94 11.20 -25.87
N ALA A 106 2.37 10.96 -27.05
CA ALA A 106 0.97 10.56 -27.21
C ALA A 106 0.73 9.16 -26.62
N ASP A 107 1.64 8.22 -26.87
CA ASP A 107 1.60 6.86 -26.31
C ASP A 107 1.73 6.87 -24.79
N LEU A 108 2.64 7.67 -24.22
CA LEU A 108 2.77 7.84 -22.77
C LEU A 108 1.49 8.41 -22.14
N LYS A 109 0.85 9.40 -22.78
CA LYS A 109 -0.45 9.92 -22.33
C LYS A 109 -1.55 8.86 -22.44
N GLY A 110 -1.55 8.07 -23.50
CA GLY A 110 -2.48 6.96 -23.68
C GLY A 110 -2.29 5.88 -22.62
N PHE A 111 -1.04 5.54 -22.32
CA PHE A 111 -0.67 4.60 -21.27
C PHE A 111 -1.06 5.11 -19.88
N GLY A 112 -0.81 6.39 -19.58
CA GLY A 112 -1.22 7.01 -18.32
C GLY A 112 -2.73 6.91 -18.09
N LYS A 113 -3.55 7.22 -19.12
CA LYS A 113 -5.01 7.06 -19.04
C LYS A 113 -5.45 5.61 -18.84
N ARG A 114 -4.81 4.65 -19.51
CA ARG A 114 -5.09 3.22 -19.34
C ARG A 114 -4.71 2.73 -17.95
N LEU A 115 -3.58 3.19 -17.41
CA LEU A 115 -3.13 2.87 -16.06
C LEU A 115 -4.07 3.45 -15.01
N GLU A 116 -4.53 4.68 -15.19
CA GLU A 116 -5.52 5.31 -14.31
C GLU A 116 -6.88 4.59 -14.36
N GLN A 117 -7.32 4.18 -15.56
CA GLN A 117 -8.53 3.38 -15.72
C GLN A 117 -8.42 2.01 -15.04
N LEU A 118 -7.28 1.33 -15.22
CA LEU A 118 -7.01 0.04 -14.59
C LEU A 118 -6.94 0.16 -13.07
N SER A 119 -6.23 1.17 -12.55
CA SER A 119 -6.00 1.36 -11.13
C SER A 119 -7.24 1.85 -10.38
N CYS A 120 -7.98 2.80 -10.95
CA CYS A 120 -9.09 3.43 -10.23
C CYS A 120 -10.44 2.74 -10.44
N ARG A 121 -10.66 2.10 -11.60
CA ARG A 121 -11.96 1.47 -11.91
C ARG A 121 -11.90 -0.04 -11.87
N ASP A 122 -10.98 -0.63 -12.62
CA ASP A 122 -10.98 -2.08 -12.78
C ASP A 122 -10.51 -2.80 -11.51
N LEU A 123 -9.48 -2.28 -10.83
CA LEU A 123 -9.00 -2.86 -9.57
C LEU A 123 -10.01 -2.73 -8.43
N ALA A 124 -10.63 -1.55 -8.27
CA ALA A 124 -11.66 -1.33 -7.26
C ALA A 124 -12.90 -2.20 -7.51
N ARG A 125 -13.37 -2.26 -8.76
CA ARG A 125 -14.50 -3.12 -9.13
C ARG A 125 -14.19 -4.61 -8.96
N THR A 126 -12.98 -5.05 -9.33
CA THR A 126 -12.60 -6.46 -9.12
C THR A 126 -12.47 -6.78 -7.64
N GLN A 127 -11.96 -5.87 -6.81
CA GLN A 127 -11.93 -6.06 -5.37
C GLN A 127 -13.33 -6.16 -4.75
N GLU A 128 -14.28 -5.33 -5.20
CA GLU A 128 -15.69 -5.41 -4.78
C GLU A 128 -16.32 -6.75 -5.18
N VAL A 129 -16.19 -7.14 -6.46
CA VAL A 129 -16.73 -8.42 -6.95
C VAL A 129 -16.10 -9.62 -6.25
N ILE A 130 -14.79 -9.58 -5.99
CA ILE A 130 -14.10 -10.62 -5.21
C ILE A 130 -14.65 -10.63 -3.77
N GLY A 131 -14.85 -9.47 -3.14
CA GLY A 131 -15.44 -9.35 -1.80
C GLY A 131 -16.82 -9.98 -1.73
N ASP A 132 -17.72 -9.60 -2.64
CA ASP A 132 -19.06 -10.15 -2.74
C ASP A 132 -19.04 -11.67 -2.99
N THR A 133 -18.10 -12.13 -3.81
CA THR A 133 -17.94 -13.57 -4.10
C THR A 133 -17.48 -14.34 -2.87
N VAL A 134 -16.52 -13.79 -2.11
CA VAL A 134 -16.04 -14.41 -0.86
C VAL A 134 -17.16 -14.43 0.18
N ASP A 135 -17.90 -13.34 0.35
CA ASP A 135 -19.02 -13.28 1.28
C ASP A 135 -20.12 -14.28 0.91
N TYR A 136 -20.38 -14.45 -0.39
CA TYR A 136 -21.30 -15.47 -0.88
C TYR A 136 -20.80 -16.89 -0.57
N LEU A 137 -19.52 -17.17 -0.82
CA LEU A 137 -18.91 -18.47 -0.52
C LEU A 137 -18.97 -18.79 0.99
N CYS A 138 -18.66 -17.82 1.86
CA CYS A 138 -18.77 -17.99 3.30
C CYS A 138 -20.20 -18.31 3.75
N LYS A 139 -21.21 -17.66 3.14
CA LYS A 139 -22.62 -18.00 3.41
C LYS A 139 -22.97 -19.40 2.93
N LEU A 140 -22.43 -19.82 1.79
CA LEU A 140 -22.66 -21.15 1.23
C LEU A 140 -22.02 -22.24 2.11
N ASP A 141 -20.82 -21.99 2.63
CA ASP A 141 -20.16 -22.87 3.60
C ASP A 141 -20.98 -23.00 4.88
N GLU A 142 -21.50 -21.89 5.41
CA GLU A 142 -22.37 -21.91 6.59
C GLU A 142 -23.65 -22.71 6.35
N MET A 143 -24.30 -22.54 5.19
CA MET A 143 -25.47 -23.34 4.80
C MET A 143 -25.13 -24.82 4.66
N THR A 144 -23.96 -25.15 4.12
CA THR A 144 -23.50 -26.53 3.96
C THR A 144 -23.27 -27.18 5.33
N ARG A 145 -22.62 -26.47 6.26
CA ARG A 145 -22.44 -26.92 7.65
C ARG A 145 -23.78 -27.16 8.35
N GLN A 146 -24.73 -26.24 8.21
CA GLN A 146 -26.06 -26.39 8.78
C GLN A 146 -26.79 -27.60 8.20
N LEU A 147 -26.66 -27.85 6.88
CA LEU A 147 -27.25 -29.01 6.22
C LEU A 147 -26.63 -30.32 6.72
N GLU A 148 -25.31 -30.38 6.88
CA GLU A 148 -24.62 -31.54 7.46
C GLU A 148 -25.10 -31.82 8.89
N ASN A 149 -25.22 -30.78 9.72
CA ASN A 149 -25.79 -30.91 11.06
C ASN A 149 -27.23 -31.46 11.01
N HIS A 150 -28.06 -30.96 10.09
CA HIS A 150 -29.43 -31.45 9.88
C HIS A 150 -29.50 -32.94 9.52
N LEU A 151 -28.51 -33.47 8.79
CA LEU A 151 -28.45 -34.89 8.43
C LEU A 151 -27.87 -35.77 9.53
N GLN A 152 -26.88 -35.28 10.27
CA GLN A 152 -26.16 -36.09 11.27
C GLN A 152 -26.89 -36.17 12.61
N ILE A 153 -27.54 -35.09 13.07
CA ILE A 153 -28.21 -35.05 14.38
C ILE A 153 -29.24 -36.19 14.56
N PRO A 154 -30.14 -36.48 13.60
CA PRO A 154 -31.10 -37.58 13.73
C PRO A 154 -30.42 -38.95 13.90
N GLU A 155 -29.34 -39.20 13.17
CA GLU A 155 -28.58 -40.44 13.27
C GLU A 155 -27.91 -40.58 14.63
N MET A 156 -27.32 -39.47 15.14
CA MET A 156 -26.73 -39.43 16.47
C MET A 156 -27.79 -39.63 17.57
N ILE A 157 -28.97 -39.01 17.44
CA ILE A 157 -30.10 -39.20 18.37
C ILE A 157 -30.56 -40.66 18.35
N SER A 158 -30.69 -41.28 17.18
CA SER A 158 -31.08 -42.69 17.04
C SER A 158 -30.05 -43.62 17.71
N LEU A 159 -28.76 -43.40 17.46
CA LEU A 159 -27.67 -44.17 18.07
C LEU A 159 -27.66 -44.01 19.59
N ALA A 160 -27.74 -42.77 20.09
CA ALA A 160 -27.79 -42.49 21.52
C ALA A 160 -29.05 -43.11 22.17
N GLY A 161 -30.18 -43.12 21.46
CA GLY A 161 -31.41 -43.79 21.89
C GLY A 161 -31.24 -45.30 22.01
N GLN A 162 -30.53 -45.94 21.06
CA GLN A 162 -30.21 -47.36 21.13
C GLN A 162 -29.26 -47.67 22.30
N ILE A 163 -28.23 -46.85 22.50
CA ILE A 163 -27.30 -46.97 23.63
C ILE A 163 -28.06 -46.81 24.95
N SER A 164 -28.92 -45.80 25.09
CA SER A 164 -29.72 -45.55 26.28
C SER A 164 -30.65 -46.72 26.61
N LYS A 165 -31.33 -47.29 25.61
CA LYS A 165 -32.18 -48.49 25.79
C LYS A 165 -31.37 -49.72 26.22
N ARG A 166 -30.20 -49.95 25.63
CA ARG A 166 -29.32 -51.07 26.01
C ARG A 166 -28.74 -50.90 27.41
N LEU A 167 -28.31 -49.68 27.75
CA LEU A 167 -27.86 -49.33 29.09
C LEU A 167 -28.96 -49.57 30.11
N HIS A 168 -30.20 -49.12 29.82
CA HIS A 168 -31.36 -49.36 30.68
C HIS A 168 -31.62 -50.86 30.89
N ALA A 169 -31.61 -51.66 29.82
CA ALA A 169 -31.81 -53.10 29.91
C ALA A 169 -30.73 -53.78 30.77
N MET A 170 -29.47 -53.37 30.62
CA MET A 170 -28.35 -53.87 31.42
C MET A 170 -28.43 -53.45 32.90
N CYS A 171 -29.04 -52.29 33.21
CA CYS A 171 -29.30 -51.90 34.59
C CYS A 171 -30.26 -52.87 35.29
N GLY A 172 -31.17 -53.51 34.55
CA GLY A 172 -32.15 -54.47 35.06
C GLY A 172 -31.62 -55.91 35.21
N THR A 173 -30.41 -56.21 34.74
CA THR A 173 -29.80 -57.55 34.85
C THR A 173 -28.84 -57.63 36.03
N GLU A 174 -28.92 -58.73 36.80
CA GLU A 174 -27.95 -59.09 37.83
C GLU A 174 -27.21 -60.37 37.42
N PRO A 175 -25.87 -60.42 37.45
CA PRO A 175 -24.91 -59.39 37.89
C PRO A 175 -24.68 -58.27 36.85
N LEU A 176 -24.41 -57.05 37.33
CA LEU A 176 -24.15 -55.87 36.49
C LEU A 176 -22.74 -55.93 35.87
N GLU A 177 -22.65 -55.86 34.54
CA GLU A 177 -21.39 -55.70 33.83
C GLU A 177 -20.86 -54.26 33.95
N GLN A 178 -20.10 -54.00 35.00
CA GLN A 178 -19.62 -52.66 35.36
C GLN A 178 -18.81 -51.98 34.25
N GLN A 179 -17.86 -52.69 33.62
CA GLN A 179 -16.99 -52.10 32.59
C GLN A 179 -17.80 -51.63 31.39
N LEU A 180 -18.74 -52.46 30.93
CA LEU A 180 -19.62 -52.13 29.81
C LEU A 180 -20.57 -50.98 30.15
N CYS A 181 -21.15 -50.98 31.36
CA CYS A 181 -22.00 -49.87 31.81
C CYS A 181 -21.22 -48.54 31.90
N THR A 182 -19.96 -48.59 32.34
CA THR A 182 -19.10 -47.39 32.44
C THR A 182 -18.79 -46.84 31.05
N GLU A 183 -18.38 -47.69 30.10
CA GLU A 183 -18.08 -47.28 28.73
C GLU A 183 -19.34 -46.73 28.03
N LEU A 184 -20.48 -47.42 28.13
CA LEU A 184 -21.74 -46.97 27.54
C LEU A 184 -22.18 -45.61 28.12
N THR A 185 -21.95 -45.38 29.41
CA THR A 185 -22.27 -44.13 30.08
C THR A 185 -21.40 -42.98 29.57
N ILE A 186 -20.09 -43.20 29.40
CA ILE A 186 -19.16 -42.19 28.83
C ILE A 186 -19.53 -41.89 27.37
N GLN A 187 -19.77 -42.92 26.56
CA GLN A 187 -20.12 -42.76 25.15
C GLN A 187 -21.45 -42.01 24.99
N LEU A 188 -22.47 -42.37 25.78
CA LEU A 188 -23.76 -41.68 25.81
C LEU A 188 -23.60 -40.21 26.20
N GLY A 189 -22.78 -39.91 27.21
CA GLY A 189 -22.46 -38.54 27.61
C GLY A 189 -21.84 -37.72 26.50
N SER A 190 -20.84 -38.27 25.82
CA SER A 190 -20.16 -37.61 24.71
C SER A 190 -21.10 -37.32 23.54
N LEU A 191 -22.00 -38.25 23.22
CA LEU A 191 -23.00 -38.09 22.17
C LEU A 191 -24.04 -37.04 22.54
N ILE A 192 -24.54 -37.04 23.77
CA ILE A 192 -25.51 -36.04 24.25
C ILE A 192 -24.92 -34.62 24.20
N GLN A 193 -23.64 -34.47 24.51
CA GLN A 193 -22.95 -33.17 24.41
C GLN A 193 -22.75 -32.72 22.96
N LYS A 194 -22.32 -33.62 22.07
CA LYS A 194 -22.14 -33.32 20.64
C LYS A 194 -23.46 -32.93 19.97
N ILE A 195 -24.54 -33.67 20.25
CA ILE A 195 -25.87 -33.36 19.74
C ILE A 195 -26.32 -31.99 20.26
N ARG A 196 -26.06 -31.67 21.53
CA ARG A 196 -26.38 -30.36 22.11
C ARG A 196 -25.65 -29.24 21.39
N SER A 197 -24.33 -29.33 21.20
CA SER A 197 -23.57 -28.29 20.52
C SER A 197 -24.04 -28.06 19.08
N GLN A 198 -24.36 -29.14 18.35
CA GLN A 198 -24.88 -29.03 16.99
C GLN A 198 -26.32 -28.44 16.94
N LEU A 199 -27.16 -28.74 17.94
CA LEU A 199 -28.49 -28.12 18.07
C LEU A 199 -28.43 -26.64 18.48
N GLU A 200 -27.40 -26.22 19.22
CA GLU A 200 -27.14 -24.82 19.54
C GLU A 200 -26.73 -24.04 18.29
N GLU A 201 -25.94 -24.61 17.38
CA GLU A 201 -25.63 -23.98 16.08
C GLU A 201 -26.88 -23.77 15.21
N LEU A 202 -27.90 -24.62 15.35
CA LEU A 202 -29.18 -24.50 14.64
C LEU A 202 -30.19 -23.60 15.38
N SER A 203 -29.83 -22.96 16.49
CA SER A 203 -30.82 -22.29 17.34
C SER A 203 -31.45 -21.04 16.74
N GLY A 204 -30.77 -20.41 15.78
CA GLY A 204 -31.29 -19.27 15.03
C GLY A 204 -32.33 -19.64 13.96
N LEU A 205 -32.53 -20.93 13.67
CA LEU A 205 -33.48 -21.42 12.68
C LEU A 205 -34.81 -21.75 13.36
N ASP A 206 -35.83 -20.92 13.15
CA ASP A 206 -37.19 -21.22 13.60
C ASP A 206 -37.88 -22.13 12.57
N SER A 207 -37.53 -23.42 12.63
CA SER A 207 -38.07 -24.47 11.76
C SER A 207 -38.76 -25.54 12.58
N SER A 208 -39.93 -26.00 12.12
CA SER A 208 -40.68 -27.10 12.75
C SER A 208 -39.86 -28.38 12.88
N TYR A 209 -38.91 -28.60 11.96
CA TYR A 209 -38.00 -29.74 12.01
C TYR A 209 -37.00 -29.64 13.17
N VAL A 210 -36.42 -28.46 13.41
CA VAL A 210 -35.50 -28.23 14.53
C VAL A 210 -36.23 -28.40 15.87
N HIS A 211 -37.49 -27.95 15.94
CA HIS A 211 -38.36 -28.22 17.09
C HIS A 211 -38.61 -29.72 17.31
N HIS A 212 -38.84 -30.48 16.23
CA HIS A 212 -38.97 -31.93 16.33
C HIS A 212 -37.68 -32.58 16.86
N LEU A 213 -36.52 -32.20 16.35
CA LEU A 213 -35.23 -32.72 16.83
C LEU A 213 -34.96 -32.37 18.30
N ARG A 214 -35.32 -31.16 18.73
CA ARG A 214 -35.22 -30.76 20.14
C ARG A 214 -36.12 -31.61 21.03
N ASN A 215 -37.34 -31.89 20.59
CA ASN A 215 -38.25 -32.76 21.33
C ASN A 215 -37.71 -34.19 21.42
N GLU A 216 -37.15 -34.74 20.35
CA GLU A 216 -36.52 -36.06 20.37
C GLU A 216 -35.28 -36.09 21.28
N TYR A 217 -34.46 -35.04 21.24
CA TYR A 217 -33.32 -34.87 22.13
C TYR A 217 -33.74 -34.79 23.60
N HIS A 218 -34.82 -34.06 23.92
CA HIS A 218 -35.37 -34.01 25.27
C HIS A 218 -35.91 -35.38 25.73
N GLY A 219 -36.58 -36.12 24.85
CA GLY A 219 -37.00 -37.50 25.13
C GLY A 219 -35.81 -38.43 25.40
N LEU A 220 -34.74 -38.31 24.61
CA LEU A 220 -33.48 -39.03 24.83
C LEU A 220 -32.85 -38.69 26.19
N LEU A 221 -32.81 -37.40 26.55
CA LEU A 221 -32.25 -36.92 27.80
C LEU A 221 -33.04 -37.43 29.01
N GLN A 222 -34.37 -37.43 28.95
CA GLN A 222 -35.21 -37.99 30.00
C GLN A 222 -34.99 -39.51 30.14
N GLY A 223 -34.91 -40.23 29.02
CA GLY A 223 -34.65 -41.67 29.01
C GLY A 223 -33.27 -42.02 29.58
N SER A 224 -32.23 -41.26 29.23
CA SER A 224 -30.88 -41.48 29.75
C SER A 224 -30.80 -41.14 31.25
N GLN A 225 -31.48 -40.09 31.71
CA GLN A 225 -31.55 -39.74 33.13
C GLN A 225 -32.12 -40.87 34.00
N ILE A 226 -33.13 -41.61 33.51
CA ILE A 226 -33.69 -42.76 34.23
C ILE A 226 -32.61 -43.83 34.44
N SER A 227 -31.88 -44.19 33.39
CA SER A 227 -30.80 -45.17 33.46
C SER A 227 -29.65 -44.72 34.37
N LEU A 228 -29.27 -43.44 34.30
CA LEU A 228 -28.23 -42.87 35.16
C LEU A 228 -28.66 -42.84 36.65
N LYS A 229 -29.94 -42.57 36.94
CA LYS A 229 -30.48 -42.66 38.32
C LYS A 229 -30.36 -44.08 38.87
N ILE A 230 -30.79 -45.09 38.11
CA ILE A 230 -30.68 -46.50 38.53
C ILE A 230 -29.22 -46.90 38.74
N LEU A 231 -28.31 -46.48 37.86
CA LEU A 231 -26.87 -46.72 38.02
C LEU A 231 -26.30 -46.01 39.26
N THR A 232 -26.80 -44.80 39.57
CA THR A 232 -26.39 -44.06 40.77
C THR A 232 -26.84 -44.78 42.03
N ASP A 233 -28.09 -45.26 42.07
CA ASP A 233 -28.63 -46.03 43.20
C ASP A 233 -27.81 -47.32 43.43
N LYS A 234 -27.50 -48.07 42.36
CA LYS A 234 -26.63 -49.26 42.43
C LYS A 234 -25.19 -48.94 42.84
N CYS A 235 -24.65 -47.78 42.44
CA CYS A 235 -23.33 -47.34 42.90
C CYS A 235 -23.31 -46.97 44.38
N LEU A 236 -24.43 -46.51 44.94
CA LEU A 236 -24.57 -46.18 46.36
C LEU A 236 -24.68 -47.44 47.24
N GLU A 237 -25.25 -48.53 46.70
CA GLU A 237 -25.33 -49.82 47.38
C GLU A 237 -23.95 -50.46 47.59
N ASP A 238 -23.05 -50.40 46.59
CA ASP A 238 -21.70 -50.99 46.66
C ASP A 238 -20.60 -50.06 46.10
N VAL A 239 -20.27 -49.03 46.88
CA VAL A 239 -19.32 -47.95 46.50
C VAL A 239 -17.92 -48.48 46.11
N HIS A 240 -17.45 -49.54 46.75
CA HIS A 240 -16.11 -50.09 46.51
C HIS A 240 -16.00 -50.88 45.21
N ASN A 241 -17.07 -51.56 44.79
CA ASN A 241 -17.08 -52.31 43.53
C ASN A 241 -17.31 -51.36 42.36
N TYR A 242 -18.14 -50.33 42.49
CA TYR A 242 -18.56 -49.46 41.38
C TYR A 242 -17.79 -48.12 41.22
N GLN A 243 -16.62 -47.97 41.84
CA GLN A 243 -15.84 -46.72 41.81
C GLN A 243 -15.56 -46.14 40.39
N PRO A 244 -15.18 -46.93 39.36
CA PRO A 244 -15.07 -46.46 37.97
C PRO A 244 -16.36 -45.84 37.41
N LEU A 245 -17.52 -46.43 37.70
CA LEU A 245 -18.81 -45.96 37.24
C LEU A 245 -19.21 -44.66 37.95
N ALA A 246 -18.97 -44.56 39.26
CA ALA A 246 -19.17 -43.35 40.03
C ALA A 246 -18.31 -42.17 39.51
N LYS A 247 -17.05 -42.42 39.12
CA LYS A 247 -16.20 -41.39 38.48
C LYS A 247 -16.74 -40.95 37.12
N ALA A 248 -17.22 -41.89 36.30
CA ALA A 248 -17.83 -41.56 35.00
C ALA A 248 -19.11 -40.72 35.18
N LEU A 249 -19.98 -41.06 36.12
CA LEU A 249 -21.18 -40.29 36.46
C LEU A 249 -20.85 -38.87 36.95
N LEU A 250 -19.82 -38.71 37.78
CA LEU A 250 -19.36 -37.40 38.23
C LEU A 250 -18.76 -36.56 37.07
N SER A 251 -18.05 -37.19 36.14
CA SER A 251 -17.50 -36.50 34.97
C SER A 251 -18.57 -35.95 34.03
N LEU A 252 -19.69 -36.67 33.89
CA LEU A 252 -20.90 -36.28 33.16
C LEU A 252 -21.64 -35.09 33.80
N LEU A 253 -21.59 -34.98 35.13
CA LEU A 253 -22.21 -33.87 35.88
C LEU A 253 -21.32 -32.62 35.91
N SER A 254 -20.00 -32.80 35.93
CA SER A 254 -19.03 -31.69 35.95
C SER A 254 -18.99 -30.92 34.63
N THR A 255 -19.49 -31.49 33.54
CA THR A 255 -19.76 -30.78 32.29
C THR A 255 -21.06 -29.96 32.41
N LYS A 256 -20.94 -28.87 33.19
CA LYS A 256 -21.82 -27.70 33.32
C LYS A 256 -23.23 -27.80 32.66
N PRO A 257 -24.30 -27.89 33.46
CA PRO A 257 -25.55 -27.24 33.10
C PRO A 257 -25.38 -25.74 33.36
N LEU A 258 -25.48 -24.90 32.32
CA LEU A 258 -25.63 -23.45 32.50
C LEU A 258 -27.08 -23.11 32.16
N ASP A 259 -27.80 -22.75 33.21
CA ASP A 259 -29.08 -22.03 33.36
C ASP A 259 -30.28 -22.33 32.44
N PRO A 260 -31.48 -22.48 33.03
CA PRO A 260 -32.73 -22.28 32.31
C PRO A 260 -32.82 -20.78 31.93
N SER A 261 -32.86 -20.49 30.64
CA SER A 261 -33.25 -19.17 30.15
C SER A 261 -34.63 -18.79 30.70
N PRO A 262 -34.81 -17.61 31.29
CA PRO A 262 -36.10 -17.13 31.76
C PRO A 262 -36.87 -16.58 30.55
N SER A 263 -37.90 -17.28 30.11
CA SER A 263 -38.90 -16.71 29.21
C SER A 263 -40.25 -17.40 29.42
N ASP A 264 -40.75 -17.30 30.66
CA ASP A 264 -42.18 -17.37 30.97
C ASP A 264 -42.55 -16.03 31.63
N SER A 265 -42.63 -14.98 30.81
CA SER A 265 -43.38 -13.76 31.12
C SER A 265 -43.49 -12.88 29.88
N ALA A 266 -44.48 -13.19 29.04
CA ALA A 266 -45.33 -12.26 28.31
C ALA A 266 -46.46 -13.03 27.62
#